data_AF-A0A1I6WEN9-F1
#
_entry.id   AF-A0A1I6WEN9-F1
#
_cell.length_a   1.000
_cell.length_b   1.000
_cell.length_c   1.000
_cell.angle_alpha   90.00
_cell.angle_beta   90.00
_cell.angle_gamma   90.00
#
_symmetry.space_group_name_H-M   'P 1'
#
loop_
_entity.id
_entity.type
_entity.pdbx_description
1 polymer ?
#
loop_
_entity_poly.entity_id
_entity_poly.type
_entity_poly.pdbx_seq_one_letter_code
_entity_poly.pdbx_strand_id
1 'polypeptide(L)'
;MEVEADKDLKKIEKQIKLSISLALLLIFGVLIAYFSNFHGTLHTDQDKWGTFGDFVGGTLNPVLAALAFYWLTSSIRLQIKELRDTREVLQETSVHQHAIAELEKKNVSTQQQILKLQRENLDKQIQSAKEQQKQISIQNFENIFFELLKTKNDVIQDITYEYNRNSFNSRLGKEIVKLRGKEAISRHIIDFKTKFKGTWKEYYEDELVDSFSPYFRVCYQIVRLIENNDALKDDNDDENEYSYKQKQYFDIFKATLQQFELESLFFNGLSGFNKYKKIIEKYGLFEPLIIDVNKVGLINLITQYAYMYNEDAFCDNDYFSIYFEDISKISCDLDFNVINTINDILFENGVFSYFYPDEITRVLGFRGASFSDLEVLIQKIIEDKNIFINERECEILQSDSAEFKKRTCDQVMSIKKEIEFLKDTDYTQAIYALVQYRISYDSYRNFFKNLKNI
;
A
#
# COMPACT_ATOMS: atom_id res chain seq x y z
N MET A 1 -8.88 33.54 -69.73
CA MET A 1 -7.93 32.94 -70.69
C MET A 1 -8.63 32.13 -71.79
N GLU A 2 -9.43 31.09 -71.48
CA GLU A 2 -10.13 30.28 -72.51
C GLU A 2 -11.01 31.09 -73.48
N VAL A 3 -11.77 32.05 -72.95
CA VAL A 3 -12.68 32.91 -73.75
C VAL A 3 -11.93 33.84 -74.71
N GLU A 4 -10.66 34.12 -74.44
CA GLU A 4 -9.84 35.04 -75.22
C GLU A 4 -9.05 34.31 -76.31
N ALA A 5 -8.54 33.11 -75.99
CA ALA A 5 -7.94 32.20 -76.97
C ALA A 5 -8.94 31.78 -78.06
N ASP A 6 -10.18 31.47 -77.68
CA ASP A 6 -11.25 31.09 -78.62
C ASP A 6 -11.67 32.26 -79.56
N LYS A 7 -11.54 33.51 -79.09
CA LYS A 7 -11.77 34.69 -79.93
C LYS A 7 -10.63 34.94 -80.92
N ASP A 8 -9.38 34.76 -80.50
CA ASP A 8 -8.21 34.92 -81.36
C ASP A 8 -8.19 33.86 -82.47
N LEU A 9 -8.53 32.60 -82.14
CA LEU A 9 -8.66 31.51 -83.11
C LEU A 9 -9.75 31.81 -84.17
N LYS A 10 -10.95 32.21 -83.74
CA LYS A 10 -12.04 32.60 -84.65
C LYS A 10 -11.68 33.77 -85.56
N LYS A 11 -10.88 34.72 -85.06
CA LYS A 11 -10.40 35.86 -85.84
C LYS A 11 -9.39 35.43 -86.90
N ILE A 12 -8.48 34.53 -86.56
CA ILE A 12 -7.50 33.96 -87.50
C ILE A 12 -8.22 33.14 -88.58
N GLU A 13 -9.17 32.28 -88.22
CA GLU A 13 -9.97 31.52 -89.20
C GLU A 13 -10.70 32.43 -90.19
N LYS A 14 -11.27 33.55 -89.70
CA LYS A 14 -11.92 34.54 -90.56
C LYS A 14 -10.93 35.20 -91.53
N GLN A 15 -9.72 35.51 -91.07
CA GLN A 15 -8.65 36.06 -91.91
C GLN A 15 -8.16 35.03 -92.95
N ILE A 16 -8.04 33.75 -92.58
CA ILE A 16 -7.73 32.65 -93.50
C ILE A 16 -8.78 32.60 -94.61
N LYS A 17 -10.06 32.51 -94.25
CA LYS A 17 -11.18 32.45 -95.22
C LYS A 17 -11.20 33.68 -96.14
N LEU A 18 -10.93 34.87 -95.61
CA LEU A 18 -10.88 36.10 -96.40
C LEU A 18 -9.69 36.11 -97.37
N SER A 19 -8.51 35.65 -96.94
CA SER A 19 -7.33 35.56 -97.80
C SER A 19 -7.51 34.53 -98.92
N ILE A 20 -8.15 33.39 -98.65
CA ILE A 20 -8.51 32.37 -99.65
C ILE A 20 -9.51 32.96 -100.66
N SER A 21 -10.54 33.66 -100.17
CA SER A 21 -11.52 34.33 -101.04
C SER A 21 -10.87 35.40 -101.92
N LEU A 22 -9.94 36.19 -101.36
CA LEU A 22 -9.19 37.19 -102.11
C LEU A 22 -8.27 36.55 -103.16
N ALA A 23 -7.59 35.45 -102.82
CA ALA A 23 -6.76 34.70 -103.76
C ALA A 23 -7.61 34.14 -104.91
N LEU A 24 -8.77 33.55 -104.62
CA LEU A 24 -9.71 33.07 -105.64
C LEU A 24 -10.24 34.22 -106.51
N LEU A 25 -10.60 35.36 -105.91
CA LEU A 25 -11.06 36.54 -106.63
C LEU A 25 -9.97 37.07 -107.57
N LEU A 26 -8.71 37.11 -107.13
CA LEU A 26 -7.59 37.49 -107.97
C LEU A 26 -7.37 36.51 -109.13
N ILE A 27 -7.46 35.20 -108.87
CA ILE A 27 -7.37 34.17 -109.91
C ILE A 27 -8.48 34.37 -110.94
N PHE A 28 -9.74 34.47 -110.51
CA PHE A 28 -10.87 34.73 -111.40
C PHE A 28 -10.76 36.08 -112.09
N GLY A 29 -10.26 37.12 -111.42
CA GLY A 29 -10.06 38.45 -111.99
C GLY A 29 -9.04 38.43 -113.13
N VAL A 30 -7.91 37.74 -112.96
CA VAL A 30 -6.92 37.55 -114.02
C VAL A 30 -7.50 36.74 -115.19
N LEU A 31 -8.27 35.69 -114.90
CA LEU A 31 -8.95 34.90 -115.94
C LEU A 31 -10.01 35.73 -116.69
N ILE A 32 -10.85 36.50 -115.99
CA ILE A 32 -11.88 37.34 -116.59
C ILE A 32 -11.25 38.46 -117.43
N ALA A 33 -10.21 39.13 -116.91
CA ALA A 33 -9.48 40.16 -117.65
C ALA A 33 -8.87 39.60 -118.93
N TYR A 34 -8.33 38.38 -118.88
CA TYR A 34 -7.85 37.67 -120.05
C TYR A 34 -8.97 37.37 -121.06
N PHE A 35 -10.03 36.66 -120.65
CA PHE A 35 -11.11 36.26 -121.56
C PHE A 35 -11.93 37.44 -122.12
N SER A 36 -12.05 38.54 -121.36
CA SER A 36 -12.75 39.75 -121.79
C SER A 36 -11.95 40.53 -122.84
N ASN A 37 -10.63 40.60 -122.69
CA ASN A 37 -9.79 41.30 -123.66
C ASN A 37 -9.66 40.48 -124.96
N PHE A 38 -9.50 39.15 -124.84
CA PHE A 38 -9.18 38.27 -125.96
C PHE A 38 -10.38 37.55 -126.62
N HIS A 39 -11.62 37.99 -126.36
CA HIS A 39 -12.84 37.54 -127.07
C HIS A 39 -13.01 36.02 -127.25
N GLY A 40 -12.82 35.26 -126.17
CA GLY A 40 -13.45 33.94 -125.96
C GLY A 40 -13.17 32.79 -126.94
N THR A 41 -12.24 32.90 -127.90
CA THR A 41 -11.93 31.78 -128.79
C THR A 41 -10.85 30.87 -128.17
N LEU A 42 -11.23 29.62 -127.86
CA LEU A 42 -10.27 28.59 -127.45
C LEU A 42 -9.41 28.22 -128.65
N HIS A 43 -8.15 28.66 -128.66
CA HIS A 43 -7.19 28.32 -129.70
C HIS A 43 -6.59 26.94 -129.45
N THR A 44 -6.46 26.14 -130.52
CA THR A 44 -5.84 24.81 -130.54
C THR A 44 -4.30 24.84 -130.57
N ASP A 45 -3.67 26.03 -130.58
CA ASP A 45 -2.22 26.24 -130.63
C ASP A 45 -1.57 26.16 -129.24
N GLN A 46 -0.61 25.24 -129.06
CA GLN A 46 0.06 24.98 -127.79
C GLN A 46 0.97 26.13 -127.32
N ASP A 47 1.60 26.88 -128.24
CA ASP A 47 2.45 28.03 -127.89
C ASP A 47 1.67 29.17 -127.25
N LYS A 48 0.40 29.39 -127.67
CA LYS A 48 -0.48 30.39 -127.06
C LYS A 48 -0.86 30.02 -125.62
N TRP A 49 -0.92 28.73 -125.30
CA TRP A 49 -1.11 28.25 -123.92
C TRP A 49 0.11 28.50 -123.03
N GLY A 50 1.33 28.46 -123.59
CA GLY A 50 2.56 28.85 -122.90
C GLY A 50 2.55 30.34 -122.52
N THR A 51 2.28 31.23 -123.47
CA THR A 51 2.21 32.68 -123.20
C THR A 51 1.06 33.05 -122.24
N PHE A 52 -0.06 32.33 -122.31
CA PHE A 52 -1.13 32.45 -121.31
C PHE A 52 -0.65 32.05 -119.92
N GLY A 53 0.05 30.92 -119.80
CA GLY A 53 0.66 30.46 -118.55
C GLY A 53 1.66 31.48 -117.99
N ASP A 54 2.46 32.12 -118.84
CA ASP A 54 3.41 33.16 -118.42
C ASP A 54 2.72 34.43 -117.91
N PHE A 55 1.62 34.85 -118.54
CA PHE A 55 0.82 36.00 -118.08
C PHE A 55 0.13 35.72 -116.74
N VAL A 56 -0.53 34.56 -116.64
CA VAL A 56 -1.24 34.11 -115.43
C VAL A 56 -0.25 33.88 -114.29
N GLY A 57 0.83 33.14 -114.55
CA GLY A 57 1.89 32.84 -113.57
C GLY A 57 2.71 34.06 -113.18
N GLY A 58 3.06 34.93 -114.12
CA GLY A 58 3.81 36.16 -113.86
C GLY A 58 3.05 37.18 -113.02
N THR A 59 1.71 37.18 -113.12
CA THR A 59 0.84 38.08 -112.33
C THR A 59 0.44 37.44 -110.99
N LEU A 60 0.08 36.14 -110.98
CA LEU A 60 -0.41 35.48 -109.76
C LEU A 60 0.72 35.03 -108.84
N ASN A 61 1.85 34.52 -109.33
CA ASN A 61 2.89 33.95 -108.47
C ASN A 61 3.48 34.96 -107.48
N PRO A 62 3.83 36.20 -107.85
CA PRO A 62 4.32 37.20 -106.89
C PRO A 62 3.28 37.52 -105.80
N VAL A 63 2.01 37.60 -106.17
CA VAL A 63 0.91 37.90 -105.23
C VAL A 63 0.63 36.72 -104.30
N LEU A 64 0.60 35.49 -104.84
CA LEU A 64 0.44 34.27 -104.05
C LEU A 64 1.65 34.00 -103.14
N ALA A 65 2.87 34.27 -103.60
CA ALA A 65 4.08 34.17 -102.78
C ALA A 65 4.10 35.20 -101.64
N ALA A 66 3.66 36.44 -101.89
CA ALA A 66 3.49 37.45 -100.85
C ALA A 66 2.43 37.04 -99.82
N LEU A 67 1.32 36.44 -100.25
CA LEU A 67 0.30 35.87 -99.37
C LEU A 67 0.86 34.70 -98.55
N ALA A 68 1.63 33.80 -99.16
CA ALA A 68 2.26 32.68 -98.46
C ALA A 68 3.28 33.16 -97.40
N PHE A 69 4.09 34.16 -97.73
CA PHE A 69 5.06 34.74 -96.78
C PHE A 69 4.37 35.48 -95.63
N TYR A 70 3.27 36.17 -95.90
CA TYR A 70 2.42 36.78 -94.86
C TYR A 70 1.88 35.73 -93.88
N TRP A 71 1.38 34.60 -94.40
CA TRP A 71 0.88 33.50 -93.58
C TRP A 71 1.98 32.81 -92.77
N LEU A 72 3.15 32.58 -93.37
CA LEU A 72 4.30 32.01 -92.66
C LEU A 72 4.76 32.91 -91.51
N THR A 73 4.89 34.22 -91.78
CA THR A 73 5.28 35.21 -90.76
C THR A 73 4.23 35.30 -89.66
N SER A 74 2.94 35.25 -90.01
CA SER A 74 1.84 35.24 -89.04
C SER A 74 1.84 33.99 -88.18
N SER A 75 2.15 32.83 -88.76
CA SER A 75 2.26 31.54 -88.05
C SER A 75 3.44 31.53 -87.07
N ILE A 76 4.61 32.02 -87.48
CA ILE A 76 5.78 32.14 -86.58
C ILE A 76 5.49 33.08 -85.41
N ARG A 77 4.84 34.23 -85.68
CA ARG A 77 4.43 35.15 -84.61
C ARG A 77 3.45 34.51 -83.63
N LEU A 78 2.50 33.70 -84.12
CA LEU A 78 1.57 32.96 -83.27
C LEU A 78 2.30 31.93 -82.41
N GLN A 79 3.21 31.13 -82.99
CA GLN A 79 4.01 30.14 -82.25
C GLN A 79 4.88 30.79 -81.17
N ILE A 80 5.49 31.96 -81.45
CA ILE A 80 6.25 32.70 -80.43
C ILE A 80 5.34 33.20 -79.30
N LYS A 81 4.12 33.66 -79.62
CA LYS A 81 3.11 34.04 -78.63
C LYS A 81 2.73 32.84 -77.76
N GLU A 82 2.37 31.71 -78.37
CA GLU A 82 2.04 30.46 -77.65
C GLU A 82 3.20 29.97 -76.77
N LEU A 83 4.45 30.03 -77.26
CA LEU A 83 5.63 29.67 -76.48
C LEU A 83 5.84 30.60 -75.29
N ARG A 84 5.61 31.91 -75.46
CA ARG A 84 5.71 32.89 -74.36
C ARG A 84 4.63 32.63 -73.33
N ASP A 85 3.39 32.48 -73.75
CA ASP A 85 2.25 32.22 -72.88
C ASP A 85 2.43 30.88 -72.14
N THR A 86 2.99 29.85 -72.81
CA THR A 86 3.37 28.57 -72.19
C THR A 86 4.46 28.75 -71.13
N ARG A 87 5.50 29.55 -71.41
CA ARG A 87 6.57 29.83 -70.43
C ARG A 87 6.04 30.58 -69.21
N GLU A 88 5.14 31.53 -69.41
CA GLU A 88 4.50 32.27 -68.32
C GLU A 88 3.69 31.34 -67.41
N VAL A 89 2.84 30.49 -68.00
CA VAL A 89 2.08 29.47 -67.26
C VAL A 89 3.00 28.47 -66.55
N LEU A 90 4.10 28.04 -67.17
CA LEU A 90 5.07 27.13 -66.54
C LEU A 90 5.80 27.80 -65.36
N GLN A 91 6.16 29.07 -65.49
CA GLN A 91 6.80 29.82 -64.41
C GLN A 91 5.83 30.02 -63.24
N GLU A 92 4.58 30.41 -63.52
CA GLU A 92 3.51 30.51 -62.50
C GLU A 92 3.28 29.15 -61.82
N THR A 93 3.24 28.06 -62.60
CA THR A 93 3.12 26.69 -62.08
C THR A 93 4.30 26.30 -61.19
N SER A 94 5.54 26.64 -61.57
CA SER A 94 6.73 26.37 -60.75
C SER A 94 6.67 27.12 -59.41
N VAL A 95 6.24 28.38 -59.42
CA VAL A 95 6.06 29.18 -58.19
C VAL A 95 4.98 28.55 -57.30
N HIS A 96 3.84 28.17 -57.88
CA HIS A 96 2.78 27.46 -57.15
C HIS A 96 3.24 26.12 -56.59
N GLN A 97 4.01 25.33 -57.34
CA GLN A 97 4.57 24.06 -56.87
C GLN A 97 5.53 24.25 -55.69
N HIS A 98 6.40 25.27 -55.74
CA HIS A 98 7.25 25.62 -54.60
C HIS A 98 6.44 26.01 -53.37
N ALA A 99 5.43 26.87 -53.54
CA ALA A 99 4.54 27.26 -52.45
C ALA A 99 3.79 26.05 -51.85
N ILE A 100 3.32 25.13 -52.68
CA ILE A 100 2.68 23.87 -52.23
C ILE A 100 3.68 23.01 -51.44
N ALA A 101 4.91 22.83 -51.94
CA ALA A 101 5.92 22.03 -51.25
C ALA A 101 6.31 22.62 -49.88
N GLU A 102 6.40 23.95 -49.76
CA GLU A 102 6.62 24.63 -48.48
C GLU A 102 5.44 24.44 -47.52
N LEU A 103 4.21 24.56 -48.01
CA LEU A 103 3.00 24.33 -47.23
C LEU A 103 2.91 22.88 -46.77
N GLU A 104 3.24 21.90 -47.61
CA GLU A 104 3.31 20.49 -47.25
C GLU A 104 4.36 20.23 -46.18
N LYS A 105 5.58 20.77 -46.33
CA LYS A 105 6.63 20.66 -45.31
C LYS A 105 6.18 21.25 -43.97
N LYS A 106 5.53 22.42 -44.01
CA LYS A 106 4.96 23.05 -42.81
C LYS A 106 3.86 22.17 -42.20
N ASN A 107 2.94 21.65 -43.01
CA ASN A 107 1.88 20.76 -42.56
C ASN A 107 2.43 19.49 -41.89
N VAL A 108 3.41 18.82 -42.50
CA VAL A 108 4.09 17.66 -41.90
C VAL A 108 4.76 18.02 -40.57
N SER A 109 5.45 19.16 -40.49
CA SER A 109 6.07 19.61 -39.23
C SER A 109 5.03 19.88 -38.14
N THR A 110 3.89 20.49 -38.50
CA THR A 110 2.77 20.73 -37.59
C THR A 110 2.14 19.41 -37.13
N GLN A 111 1.95 18.44 -38.03
CA GLN A 111 1.44 17.11 -37.69
C GLN A 111 2.38 16.37 -36.72
N GLN A 112 3.68 16.43 -36.94
CA GLN A 112 4.67 15.85 -36.01
C GLN A 112 4.59 16.49 -34.61
N GLN A 113 4.42 17.81 -34.55
CA GLN A 113 4.26 18.53 -33.28
C GLN A 113 2.95 18.13 -32.57
N ILE A 114 1.84 18.03 -33.31
CA ILE A 114 0.55 17.57 -32.76
C ILE A 114 0.69 16.16 -32.18
N LEU A 115 1.31 15.23 -32.90
CA LEU A 115 1.52 13.86 -32.44
C LEU A 115 2.39 13.82 -31.16
N LYS A 116 3.43 14.65 -31.08
CA LYS A 116 4.26 14.76 -29.88
C LYS A 116 3.43 15.24 -28.67
N LEU A 117 2.67 16.31 -28.83
CA LEU A 117 1.80 16.83 -27.78
C LEU A 117 0.71 15.83 -27.37
N GLN A 118 0.17 15.07 -28.32
CA GLN A 118 -0.79 14.00 -28.02
C GLN A 118 -0.17 12.89 -27.16
N ARG A 119 1.08 12.48 -27.44
CA ARG A 119 1.80 11.51 -26.61
C ARG A 119 2.03 12.04 -25.19
N GLU A 120 2.54 13.27 -25.07
CA GLU A 120 2.77 13.91 -23.77
C GLU A 120 1.47 14.05 -22.95
N ASN A 121 0.35 14.38 -23.61
CA ASN A 121 -0.96 14.44 -22.94
C ASN A 121 -1.46 13.06 -22.52
N LEU A 122 -1.26 12.03 -23.35
CA LEU A 122 -1.63 10.66 -23.01
C LEU A 122 -0.82 10.15 -21.81
N ASP A 123 0.48 10.42 -21.76
CA ASP A 123 1.34 10.05 -20.64
C ASP A 123 0.88 10.71 -19.34
N LYS A 124 0.53 12.00 -19.39
CA LYS A 124 -0.06 12.72 -18.24
C LYS A 124 -1.42 12.13 -17.83
N GLN A 125 -2.27 11.75 -18.78
CA GLN A 125 -3.55 11.11 -18.49
C GLN A 125 -3.37 9.75 -17.83
N ILE A 126 -2.42 8.94 -18.31
CA ILE A 126 -2.10 7.64 -17.71
C ILE A 126 -1.60 7.83 -16.27
N GLN A 127 -0.71 8.80 -16.04
CA GLN A 127 -0.19 9.08 -14.70
C GLN A 127 -1.30 9.56 -13.75
N SER A 128 -2.13 10.51 -14.20
CA SER A 128 -3.28 10.98 -13.41
C SER A 128 -4.28 9.86 -13.12
N ALA A 129 -4.53 8.97 -14.08
CA ALA A 129 -5.40 7.80 -13.88
C ALA A 129 -4.84 6.82 -12.84
N LYS A 130 -3.52 6.59 -12.83
CA LYS A 130 -2.86 5.75 -11.80
C LYS A 130 -2.99 6.36 -10.40
N GLU A 131 -2.73 7.65 -10.26
CA GLU A 131 -2.89 8.37 -8.99
C GLU A 131 -4.36 8.34 -8.52
N GLN A 132 -5.30 8.55 -9.44
CA GLN A 132 -6.73 8.45 -9.15
C GLN A 132 -7.12 7.03 -8.72
N GLN A 133 -6.59 5.99 -9.36
CA GLN A 133 -6.82 4.59 -8.98
C GLN A 133 -6.30 4.31 -7.56
N LYS A 134 -5.10 4.79 -7.20
CA LYS A 134 -4.55 4.67 -5.84
C LYS A 134 -5.47 5.37 -4.83
N GLN A 135 -5.94 6.58 -5.15
CA GLN A 135 -6.85 7.33 -4.28
C GLN A 135 -8.21 6.65 -4.08
N ILE A 136 -8.80 6.10 -5.14
CA ILE A 136 -10.04 5.32 -5.06
C ILE A 136 -9.83 4.08 -4.18
N SER A 137 -8.69 3.40 -4.31
CA SER A 137 -8.40 2.22 -3.49
C SER A 137 -8.28 2.58 -2.01
N ILE A 138 -7.65 3.71 -1.68
CA ILE A 138 -7.58 4.22 -0.30
C ILE A 138 -8.98 4.58 0.20
N GLN A 139 -9.78 5.29 -0.60
CA GLN A 139 -11.14 5.65 -0.21
C GLN A 139 -12.03 4.42 0.02
N ASN A 140 -11.92 3.40 -0.83
CA ASN A 140 -12.64 2.13 -0.65
C ASN A 140 -12.19 1.43 0.64
N PHE A 141 -10.89 1.42 0.94
CA PHE A 141 -10.37 0.92 2.20
C PHE A 141 -10.96 1.70 3.39
N GLU A 142 -10.88 3.03 3.38
CA GLU A 142 -11.37 3.89 4.46
C GLU A 142 -12.85 3.65 4.73
N ASN A 143 -13.67 3.57 3.68
CA ASN A 143 -15.10 3.28 3.80
C ASN A 143 -15.34 1.95 4.52
N ILE A 144 -14.64 0.87 4.13
CA ILE A 144 -14.78 -0.45 4.78
C ILE A 144 -14.24 -0.40 6.21
N PHE A 145 -13.09 0.24 6.43
CA PHE A 145 -12.45 0.37 7.74
C PHE A 145 -13.36 1.09 8.75
N PHE A 146 -13.88 2.27 8.39
CA PHE A 146 -14.75 3.03 9.27
C PHE A 146 -16.11 2.34 9.47
N GLU A 147 -16.63 1.61 8.47
CA GLU A 147 -17.84 0.82 8.64
C GLU A 147 -17.62 -0.38 9.59
N LEU A 148 -16.45 -1.03 9.54
CA LEU A 148 -16.08 -2.05 10.52
C LEU A 148 -15.91 -1.47 11.93
N LEU A 149 -15.38 -0.24 12.08
CA LEU A 149 -15.31 0.43 13.38
C LEU A 149 -16.70 0.73 13.95
N LYS A 150 -17.66 1.14 13.13
CA LYS A 150 -19.07 1.28 13.56
C LYS A 150 -19.66 -0.07 13.94
N THR A 151 -19.49 -1.07 13.08
CA THR A 151 -19.93 -2.45 13.35
C THR A 151 -19.35 -2.97 14.67
N LYS A 152 -18.08 -2.67 14.98
CA LYS A 152 -17.45 -2.99 16.28
C LYS A 152 -18.25 -2.41 17.44
N ASN A 153 -18.62 -1.14 17.35
CA ASN A 153 -19.38 -0.46 18.40
C ASN A 153 -20.80 -1.02 18.55
N ASP A 154 -21.42 -1.45 17.44
CA ASP A 154 -22.75 -2.07 17.47
C ASP A 154 -22.70 -3.45 18.12
N VAL A 155 -21.76 -4.32 17.72
CA VAL A 155 -21.61 -5.66 18.32
C VAL A 155 -21.18 -5.62 19.78
N ILE A 156 -20.51 -4.54 20.23
CA ILE A 156 -20.25 -4.33 21.66
C ILE A 156 -21.58 -4.26 22.42
N GLN A 157 -22.62 -3.61 21.89
CA GLN A 157 -23.91 -3.45 22.59
C GLN A 157 -24.64 -4.77 22.84
N ASP A 158 -24.33 -5.80 22.04
CA ASP A 158 -24.88 -7.14 22.18
C ASP A 158 -24.19 -7.95 23.30
N ILE A 159 -23.03 -7.48 23.79
CA ILE A 159 -22.39 -8.06 24.97
C ILE A 159 -23.20 -7.70 26.20
N THR A 160 -23.64 -8.70 26.96
CA THR A 160 -24.48 -8.48 28.14
C THR A 160 -23.98 -9.26 29.34
N TYR A 161 -24.12 -8.67 30.52
CA TYR A 161 -23.78 -9.29 31.79
C TYR A 161 -24.95 -9.13 32.77
N GLU A 162 -25.40 -10.22 33.38
CA GLU A 162 -26.55 -10.23 34.29
C GLU A 162 -26.11 -10.57 35.71
N TYR A 163 -26.58 -9.80 36.70
CA TYR A 163 -26.36 -10.10 38.10
C TYR A 163 -27.55 -9.72 38.98
N ASN A 164 -27.64 -10.38 40.14
CA ASN A 164 -28.68 -10.10 41.12
C ASN A 164 -28.24 -8.99 42.07
N ARG A 165 -29.06 -7.95 42.20
CA ARG A 165 -28.91 -6.88 43.19
C ARG A 165 -30.04 -6.98 44.23
N ASN A 166 -29.71 -6.79 45.50
CA ASN A 166 -30.72 -6.71 46.54
C ASN A 166 -31.62 -5.48 46.31
N SER A 167 -32.93 -5.68 46.32
CA SER A 167 -33.91 -4.64 46.03
C SER A 167 -35.12 -4.79 46.96
N PHE A 168 -35.34 -3.76 47.79
CA PHE A 168 -36.47 -3.67 48.72
C PHE A 168 -37.84 -3.60 48.01
N ASN A 169 -37.84 -3.30 46.70
CA ASN A 169 -39.06 -3.10 45.92
C ASN A 169 -39.50 -4.36 45.15
N SER A 170 -38.69 -5.43 45.12
CA SER A 170 -39.05 -6.67 44.43
C SER A 170 -39.70 -7.68 45.39
N ARG A 171 -40.68 -8.45 44.91
CA ARG A 171 -41.37 -9.48 45.72
C ARG A 171 -40.44 -10.56 46.27
N LEU A 172 -39.29 -10.78 45.62
CA LEU A 172 -38.27 -11.76 46.01
C LEU A 172 -37.08 -11.13 46.76
N GLY A 173 -37.09 -9.81 46.99
CA GLY A 173 -35.96 -9.07 47.57
C GLY A 173 -34.73 -8.94 46.65
N LYS A 174 -34.80 -9.43 45.40
CA LYS A 174 -33.74 -9.39 44.39
C LYS A 174 -34.26 -8.86 43.04
N GLU A 175 -33.47 -8.00 42.43
CA GLU A 175 -33.67 -7.43 41.09
C GLU A 175 -32.54 -7.88 40.17
N ILE A 176 -32.88 -8.36 38.98
CA ILE A 176 -31.90 -8.74 37.95
C ILE A 176 -31.49 -7.47 37.22
N VAL A 177 -30.22 -7.10 37.34
CA VAL A 177 -29.62 -5.98 36.62
C VAL A 177 -28.89 -6.54 35.41
N LYS A 178 -29.28 -6.08 34.22
CA LYS A 178 -28.64 -6.41 32.95
C LYS A 178 -27.79 -5.24 32.48
N LEU A 179 -26.48 -5.43 32.47
CA LEU A 179 -25.53 -4.51 31.86
C LEU A 179 -25.33 -4.88 30.40
N ARG A 180 -24.94 -3.89 29.58
CA ARG A 180 -24.63 -4.07 28.17
C ARG A 180 -23.36 -3.36 27.80
N GLY A 181 -22.80 -3.68 26.63
CA GLY A 181 -21.71 -2.90 26.08
C GLY A 181 -20.44 -2.95 26.93
N LYS A 182 -19.82 -1.78 27.06
CA LYS A 182 -18.53 -1.61 27.73
C LYS A 182 -18.60 -1.95 29.21
N GLU A 183 -19.72 -1.65 29.87
CA GLU A 183 -19.96 -2.00 31.26
C GLU A 183 -20.04 -3.52 31.47
N ALA A 184 -20.66 -4.24 30.53
CA ALA A 184 -20.70 -5.70 30.57
C ALA A 184 -19.31 -6.30 30.38
N ILE A 185 -18.52 -5.81 29.41
CA ILE A 185 -17.12 -6.22 29.22
C ILE A 185 -16.33 -6.04 30.51
N SER A 186 -16.41 -4.86 31.13
CA SER A 186 -15.74 -4.57 32.38
C SER A 186 -16.09 -5.59 33.47
N ARG A 187 -17.36 -5.95 33.62
CA ARG A 187 -17.79 -6.95 34.63
C ARG A 187 -17.27 -8.34 34.34
N HIS A 188 -17.33 -8.81 33.10
CA HIS A 188 -16.78 -10.11 32.72
C HIS A 188 -15.28 -10.19 33.02
N ILE A 189 -14.51 -9.16 32.66
CA ILE A 189 -13.07 -9.14 32.94
C ILE A 189 -12.79 -9.06 34.45
N ILE A 190 -13.53 -8.25 35.21
CA ILE A 190 -13.38 -8.22 36.67
C ILE A 190 -13.68 -9.59 37.29
N ASP A 191 -14.76 -10.24 36.88
CA ASP A 191 -15.13 -11.56 37.40
C ASP A 191 -14.11 -12.64 37.03
N PHE A 192 -13.63 -12.64 35.78
CA PHE A 192 -12.53 -13.51 35.38
C PHE A 192 -11.30 -13.27 36.25
N LYS A 193 -10.92 -12.01 36.46
CA LYS A 193 -9.70 -11.67 37.21
C LYS A 193 -9.82 -11.87 38.71
N THR A 194 -11.02 -11.89 39.29
CA THR A 194 -11.20 -11.89 40.76
C THR A 194 -11.88 -13.15 41.32
N LYS A 195 -12.65 -13.88 40.52
CA LYS A 195 -13.52 -14.97 41.01
C LYS A 195 -13.34 -16.27 40.25
N PHE A 196 -13.14 -16.21 38.93
CA PHE A 196 -13.11 -17.41 38.10
C PHE A 196 -11.83 -18.22 38.31
N LYS A 197 -12.01 -19.50 38.64
CA LYS A 197 -10.92 -20.46 38.91
C LYS A 197 -10.78 -21.40 37.73
N GLY A 198 -10.08 -20.92 36.71
CA GLY A 198 -9.86 -21.66 35.49
C GLY A 198 -9.07 -20.82 34.49
N THR A 199 -8.85 -21.39 33.33
CA THR A 199 -8.19 -20.73 32.21
C THR A 199 -9.14 -19.74 31.54
N TRP A 200 -8.58 -18.75 30.83
CA TRP A 200 -9.40 -17.87 29.99
C TRP A 200 -10.21 -18.64 28.95
N LYS A 201 -9.66 -19.73 28.42
CA LYS A 201 -10.36 -20.55 27.42
C LYS A 201 -11.65 -21.14 27.99
N GLU A 202 -11.60 -21.71 29.20
CA GLU A 202 -12.78 -22.23 29.89
C GLU A 202 -13.79 -21.11 30.15
N TYR A 203 -13.34 -19.95 30.68
CA TYR A 203 -14.22 -18.80 30.90
C TYR A 203 -14.87 -18.32 29.60
N TYR A 204 -14.11 -18.28 28.51
CA TYR A 204 -14.61 -17.87 27.22
C TYR A 204 -15.68 -18.85 26.72
N GLU A 205 -15.39 -20.16 26.75
CA GLU A 205 -16.28 -21.23 26.30
C GLU A 205 -17.58 -21.29 27.12
N ASP A 206 -17.50 -21.08 28.43
CA ASP A 206 -18.65 -21.19 29.34
C ASP A 206 -19.49 -19.91 29.40
N GLU A 207 -18.86 -18.72 29.40
CA GLU A 207 -19.55 -17.46 29.74
C GLU A 207 -19.58 -16.44 28.59
N LEU A 208 -18.64 -16.50 27.64
CA LEU A 208 -18.44 -15.41 26.67
C LEU A 208 -18.75 -15.78 25.21
N VAL A 209 -18.73 -17.07 24.83
CA VAL A 209 -18.82 -17.52 23.43
C VAL A 209 -19.98 -16.87 22.69
N ASP A 210 -21.17 -16.83 23.29
CA ASP A 210 -22.38 -16.36 22.61
C ASP A 210 -22.37 -14.86 22.33
N SER A 211 -21.71 -14.06 23.17
CA SER A 211 -21.79 -12.60 23.12
C SER A 211 -20.49 -11.92 22.67
N PHE A 212 -19.32 -12.46 23.02
CA PHE A 212 -18.01 -11.90 22.64
C PHE A 212 -17.49 -12.40 21.29
N SER A 213 -17.93 -13.56 20.79
CA SER A 213 -17.45 -14.10 19.51
C SER A 213 -17.56 -13.11 18.35
N PRO A 214 -18.71 -12.41 18.14
CA PRO A 214 -18.82 -11.43 17.07
C PRO A 214 -17.85 -10.26 17.25
N TYR A 215 -17.70 -9.75 18.47
CA TYR A 215 -16.77 -8.66 18.80
C TYR A 215 -15.32 -9.01 18.45
N PHE A 216 -14.81 -10.15 18.92
CA PHE A 216 -13.45 -10.57 18.62
C PHE A 216 -13.22 -10.81 17.13
N ARG A 217 -14.22 -11.34 16.41
CA ARG A 217 -14.14 -11.52 14.96
C ARG A 217 -14.07 -10.17 14.24
N VAL A 218 -14.88 -9.19 14.63
CA VAL A 218 -14.85 -7.84 14.01
C VAL A 218 -13.51 -7.16 14.28
N CYS A 219 -12.99 -7.21 15.51
CA CYS A 219 -11.64 -6.71 15.84
C CYS A 219 -10.55 -7.37 14.98
N TYR A 220 -10.62 -8.69 14.80
CA TYR A 220 -9.70 -9.40 13.91
C TYR A 220 -9.85 -8.95 12.45
N GLN A 221 -11.08 -8.75 11.96
CA GLN A 221 -11.30 -8.29 10.58
C GLN A 221 -10.73 -6.89 10.34
N ILE A 222 -10.85 -5.99 11.31
CA ILE A 222 -10.27 -4.64 11.22
C ILE A 222 -8.76 -4.72 11.05
N VAL A 223 -8.06 -5.42 11.95
CA VAL A 223 -6.59 -5.50 11.85
C VAL A 223 -6.14 -6.28 10.62
N ARG A 224 -6.90 -7.30 10.20
CA ARG A 224 -6.62 -8.08 9.00
C ARG A 224 -6.80 -7.25 7.73
N LEU A 225 -7.78 -6.32 7.73
CA LEU A 225 -7.99 -5.39 6.63
C LEU A 225 -6.81 -4.43 6.51
N ILE A 226 -6.27 -3.92 7.63
CA ILE A 226 -5.09 -3.04 7.63
C ILE A 226 -3.84 -3.79 7.12
N GLU A 227 -3.57 -4.99 7.64
CA GLU A 227 -2.37 -5.77 7.30
C GLU A 227 -2.33 -6.16 5.80
N ASN A 228 -3.48 -6.59 5.25
CA ASN A 228 -3.52 -7.17 3.91
C ASN A 228 -3.87 -6.17 2.79
N ASN A 229 -4.07 -4.89 3.08
CA ASN A 229 -4.46 -3.93 2.04
C ASN A 229 -3.23 -3.32 1.35
N ASP A 230 -3.01 -3.71 0.09
CA ASP A 230 -1.88 -3.25 -0.70
C ASP A 230 -1.90 -1.73 -0.98
N ALA A 231 -3.06 -1.06 -0.90
CA ALA A 231 -3.13 0.39 -1.09
C ALA A 231 -2.49 1.19 0.05
N LEU A 232 -2.26 0.54 1.20
CA LEU A 232 -1.59 1.13 2.35
C LEU A 232 -0.08 0.87 2.33
N LYS A 233 0.39 -0.12 1.59
CA LYS A 233 1.82 -0.41 1.48
C LYS A 233 2.45 0.68 0.61
N ASP A 234 3.54 1.26 1.09
CA ASP A 234 4.36 2.16 0.30
C ASP A 234 5.64 1.41 -0.11
N ASP A 235 6.22 1.74 -1.27
CA ASP A 235 7.43 1.08 -1.81
C ASP A 235 8.71 1.46 -1.02
N ASN A 236 8.57 2.22 0.06
CA ASN A 236 9.70 2.62 0.90
C ASN A 236 9.95 1.51 1.94
N ASP A 237 11.10 0.87 1.80
CA ASP A 237 11.70 -0.04 2.78
C ASP A 237 11.97 0.71 4.09
N ASP A 238 10.96 0.82 4.95
CA ASP A 238 11.17 1.21 6.35
C ASP A 238 11.77 0.02 7.13
N GLU A 239 12.56 0.30 8.17
CA GLU A 239 13.12 -0.71 9.09
C GLU A 239 12.05 -1.59 9.77
N ASN A 240 10.79 -1.13 9.78
CA ASN A 240 9.65 -1.84 10.35
C ASN A 240 8.92 -2.68 9.30
N GLU A 241 8.40 -3.86 9.67
CA GLU A 241 7.64 -4.75 8.76
C GLU A 241 6.28 -4.18 8.28
N TYR A 242 5.97 -2.91 8.53
CA TYR A 242 4.74 -2.22 8.16
C TYR A 242 4.99 -0.81 7.62
N SER A 243 4.09 -0.32 6.77
CA SER A 243 4.15 1.07 6.30
C SER A 243 3.61 2.08 7.32
N TYR A 244 4.00 3.34 7.16
CA TYR A 244 3.46 4.47 7.94
C TYR A 244 1.92 4.51 7.93
N LYS A 245 1.28 4.32 6.77
CA LYS A 245 -0.18 4.33 6.67
C LYS A 245 -0.82 3.17 7.42
N GLN A 246 -0.27 1.97 7.31
CA GLN A 246 -0.79 0.82 8.06
C GLN A 246 -0.74 1.08 9.57
N LYS A 247 0.40 1.59 10.07
CA LYS A 247 0.55 1.97 11.47
C LYS A 247 -0.45 3.04 11.89
N GLN A 248 -0.64 4.08 11.07
CA GLN A 248 -1.61 5.14 11.33
C GLN A 248 -3.04 4.61 11.51
N TYR A 249 -3.55 3.78 10.60
CA TYR A 249 -4.90 3.21 10.75
C TYR A 249 -5.00 2.19 11.89
N PHE A 250 -3.93 1.45 12.16
CA PHE A 250 -3.88 0.56 13.33
C PHE A 250 -3.97 1.35 14.64
N ASP A 251 -3.23 2.44 14.76
CA ASP A 251 -3.25 3.30 15.95
C ASP A 251 -4.62 3.99 16.12
N ILE A 252 -5.32 4.33 15.02
CA ILE A 252 -6.72 4.76 15.09
C ILE A 252 -7.61 3.67 15.69
N PHE A 253 -7.50 2.42 15.22
CA PHE A 253 -8.24 1.30 15.80
C PHE A 253 -7.91 1.09 17.29
N LYS A 254 -6.62 1.07 17.64
CA LYS A 254 -6.10 0.94 19.00
C LYS A 254 -6.67 2.01 19.92
N ALA A 255 -6.70 3.26 19.48
CA ALA A 255 -7.26 4.38 20.23
C ALA A 255 -8.78 4.25 20.51
N THR A 256 -9.51 3.40 19.77
CA THR A 256 -10.93 3.14 20.04
C THR A 256 -11.18 2.15 21.17
N LEU A 257 -10.15 1.47 21.68
CA LEU A 257 -10.26 0.39 22.66
C LEU A 257 -10.12 0.94 24.08
N GLN A 258 -11.02 0.55 24.98
CA GLN A 258 -10.89 0.83 26.41
C GLN A 258 -10.00 -0.21 27.11
N GLN A 259 -9.57 0.10 28.34
CA GLN A 259 -8.73 -0.80 29.14
C GLN A 259 -9.29 -2.23 29.24
N PHE A 260 -10.58 -2.40 29.58
CA PHE A 260 -11.17 -3.74 29.67
C PHE A 260 -11.35 -4.42 28.29
N GLU A 261 -11.50 -3.64 27.21
CA GLU A 261 -11.45 -4.19 25.84
C GLU A 261 -10.04 -4.72 25.53
N LEU A 262 -8.99 -3.95 25.82
CA LEU A 262 -7.60 -4.38 25.67
C LEU A 262 -7.30 -5.63 26.50
N GLU A 263 -7.74 -5.68 27.76
CA GLU A 263 -7.59 -6.86 28.62
C GLU A 263 -8.31 -8.09 28.02
N SER A 264 -9.54 -7.91 27.51
CA SER A 264 -10.27 -9.00 26.85
C SER A 264 -9.55 -9.52 25.60
N LEU A 265 -8.99 -8.61 24.79
CA LEU A 265 -8.24 -8.95 23.57
C LEU A 265 -6.89 -9.59 23.91
N PHE A 266 -6.25 -9.15 24.99
CA PHE A 266 -5.05 -9.75 25.54
C PHE A 266 -5.26 -11.22 25.90
N PHE A 267 -6.30 -11.54 26.67
CA PHE A 267 -6.55 -12.94 27.02
C PHE A 267 -7.03 -13.77 25.80
N ASN A 268 -7.85 -13.17 24.93
CA ASN A 268 -8.31 -13.85 23.72
C ASN A 268 -7.18 -14.18 22.73
N GLY A 269 -6.17 -13.31 22.60
CA GLY A 269 -5.02 -13.55 21.72
C GLY A 269 -4.15 -14.74 22.15
N LEU A 270 -4.23 -15.16 23.43
CA LEU A 270 -3.54 -16.35 23.94
C LEU A 270 -4.21 -17.67 23.50
N SER A 271 -5.47 -17.63 23.07
CA SER A 271 -6.30 -18.83 22.82
C SER A 271 -6.09 -19.51 21.45
N GLY A 272 -4.95 -19.26 20.79
CA GLY A 272 -4.52 -20.03 19.60
C GLY A 272 -4.80 -19.42 18.24
N PHE A 273 -5.22 -18.15 18.14
CA PHE A 273 -5.34 -17.44 16.87
C PHE A 273 -3.98 -16.88 16.41
N ASN A 274 -3.07 -17.75 15.97
CA ASN A 274 -1.70 -17.37 15.60
C ASN A 274 -1.62 -16.20 14.61
N LYS A 275 -2.57 -16.09 13.66
CA LYS A 275 -2.61 -14.96 12.72
C LYS A 275 -2.98 -13.64 13.38
N TYR A 276 -3.94 -13.65 14.31
CA TYR A 276 -4.34 -12.43 15.00
C TYR A 276 -3.22 -11.97 15.94
N LYS A 277 -2.66 -12.92 16.70
CA LYS A 277 -1.53 -12.69 17.60
C LYS A 277 -0.34 -12.03 16.91
N LYS A 278 0.08 -12.54 15.75
CA LYS A 278 1.17 -11.94 14.97
C LYS A 278 0.91 -10.48 14.57
N ILE A 279 -0.32 -10.15 14.18
CA ILE A 279 -0.68 -8.78 13.79
C ILE A 279 -0.67 -7.86 15.02
N ILE A 280 -1.22 -8.29 16.15
CA ILE A 280 -1.25 -7.45 17.36
C ILE A 280 0.14 -7.24 17.97
N GLU A 281 1.03 -8.23 17.85
CA GLU A 281 2.46 -8.10 18.20
C GLU A 281 3.17 -7.13 17.27
N LYS A 282 3.03 -7.32 15.96
CA LYS A 282 3.67 -6.49 14.93
C LYS A 282 3.36 -4.99 15.07
N TYR A 283 2.12 -4.63 15.38
CA TYR A 283 1.69 -3.23 15.43
C TYR A 283 1.62 -2.64 16.85
N GLY A 284 1.88 -3.42 17.89
CA GLY A 284 1.85 -2.93 19.27
C GLY A 284 0.45 -2.60 19.80
N LEU A 285 -0.47 -3.56 19.80
CA LEU A 285 -1.84 -3.33 20.27
C LEU A 285 -1.90 -2.97 21.77
N PHE A 286 -1.00 -3.55 22.57
CA PHE A 286 -1.04 -3.46 24.04
C PHE A 286 -0.16 -2.35 24.61
N GLU A 287 0.38 -1.46 23.77
CA GLU A 287 1.08 -0.24 24.21
C GLU A 287 0.30 0.54 25.29
N PRO A 288 -1.02 0.83 25.17
CA PRO A 288 -1.76 1.53 26.22
C PRO A 288 -2.22 0.64 27.40
N LEU A 289 -1.86 -0.65 27.42
CA LEU A 289 -2.35 -1.58 28.45
C LEU A 289 -1.73 -1.26 29.81
N ILE A 290 -2.59 -1.06 30.83
CA ILE A 290 -2.13 -0.82 32.20
C ILE A 290 -1.71 -2.13 32.87
N ILE A 291 -0.47 -2.17 33.36
CA ILE A 291 0.08 -3.28 34.15
C ILE A 291 -0.67 -3.48 35.47
N ASP A 292 -0.87 -4.73 35.90
CA ASP A 292 -1.70 -5.07 37.06
C ASP A 292 -0.97 -5.72 38.25
N VAL A 293 0.37 -5.66 38.27
CA VAL A 293 1.23 -6.23 39.34
C VAL A 293 0.82 -5.75 40.72
N ASN A 294 0.58 -4.44 40.87
CA ASN A 294 0.27 -3.82 42.17
C ASN A 294 -1.23 -3.89 42.52
N LYS A 295 -2.07 -4.51 41.69
CA LYS A 295 -3.52 -4.60 41.96
C LYS A 295 -3.81 -5.75 42.93
N VAL A 296 -4.48 -5.41 44.02
CA VAL A 296 -4.88 -6.35 45.08
C VAL A 296 -6.20 -7.04 44.69
N GLY A 297 -6.41 -8.27 45.14
CA GLY A 297 -7.66 -9.00 44.95
C GLY A 297 -7.81 -9.72 43.60
N LEU A 298 -6.77 -9.69 42.76
CA LEU A 298 -6.76 -10.42 41.49
C LEU A 298 -6.20 -11.83 41.67
N ILE A 299 -6.85 -12.82 41.07
CA ILE A 299 -6.38 -14.21 40.90
C ILE A 299 -5.69 -14.37 39.53
N ASN A 300 -6.31 -13.84 38.46
CA ASN A 300 -5.77 -13.89 37.10
C ASN A 300 -5.24 -12.51 36.71
N LEU A 301 -3.92 -12.39 36.58
CA LEU A 301 -3.25 -11.14 36.20
C LEU A 301 -2.81 -11.20 34.74
N ILE A 302 -2.66 -10.04 34.11
CA ILE A 302 -2.09 -9.91 32.77
C ILE A 302 -0.61 -10.32 32.81
N THR A 303 0.12 -9.90 33.84
CA THR A 303 1.56 -10.20 33.99
C THR A 303 1.90 -11.68 34.18
N GLN A 304 0.92 -12.51 34.57
CA GLN A 304 1.06 -13.96 34.60
C GLN A 304 1.23 -14.56 33.20
N TYR A 305 0.79 -13.86 32.16
CA TYR A 305 0.73 -14.38 30.79
C TYR A 305 1.42 -13.47 29.77
N ALA A 306 1.87 -12.27 30.15
CA ALA A 306 2.44 -11.30 29.20
C ALA A 306 3.69 -11.82 28.48
N TYR A 307 4.53 -12.65 29.13
CA TYR A 307 5.67 -13.32 28.52
C TYR A 307 5.30 -14.21 27.32
N MET A 308 4.02 -14.56 27.16
CA MET A 308 3.57 -15.33 26.01
C MET A 308 3.48 -14.49 24.74
N TYR A 309 3.58 -13.16 24.82
CA TYR A 309 3.65 -12.25 23.69
C TYR A 309 5.09 -11.80 23.42
N ASN A 310 5.37 -11.41 22.18
CA ASN A 310 6.57 -10.62 21.88
C ASN A 310 6.49 -9.24 22.58
N GLU A 311 7.61 -8.72 23.06
CA GLU A 311 7.75 -7.38 23.66
C GLU A 311 7.23 -6.29 22.72
N ASP A 312 7.40 -6.46 21.41
CA ASP A 312 6.89 -5.55 20.37
C ASP A 312 5.38 -5.28 20.49
N ALA A 313 4.59 -6.20 21.07
CA ALA A 313 3.16 -6.01 21.30
C ALA A 313 2.84 -4.84 22.24
N PHE A 314 3.81 -4.42 23.04
CA PHE A 314 3.70 -3.38 24.06
C PHE A 314 4.45 -2.09 23.67
N CYS A 315 5.23 -2.08 22.59
CA CYS A 315 6.00 -0.94 22.10
C CYS A 315 6.66 -0.14 23.25
N ASP A 316 6.35 1.16 23.34
CA ASP A 316 6.98 2.12 24.26
C ASP A 316 6.34 2.14 25.66
N ASN A 317 5.76 1.02 26.13
CA ASN A 317 5.19 0.94 27.47
C ASN A 317 6.28 0.65 28.52
N ASP A 318 6.74 1.69 29.20
CA ASP A 318 7.80 1.64 30.22
C ASP A 318 7.61 0.52 31.27
N TYR A 319 6.37 0.26 31.71
CA TYR A 319 6.11 -0.76 32.73
C TYR A 319 6.29 -2.17 32.17
N PHE A 320 5.88 -2.40 30.92
CA PHE A 320 6.10 -3.69 30.27
C PHE A 320 7.56 -3.87 29.85
N SER A 321 8.30 -2.81 29.51
CA SER A 321 9.75 -2.90 29.28
C SER A 321 10.48 -3.40 30.53
N ILE A 322 10.16 -2.86 31.72
CA ILE A 322 10.71 -3.36 33.00
C ILE A 322 10.32 -4.83 33.23
N TYR A 323 9.05 -5.17 32.97
CA TYR A 323 8.58 -6.55 33.06
C TYR A 323 9.41 -7.48 32.17
N PHE A 324 9.59 -7.18 30.88
CA PHE A 324 10.33 -8.03 29.96
C PHE A 324 11.82 -8.11 30.30
N GLU A 325 12.42 -7.03 30.82
CA GLU A 325 13.77 -7.06 31.37
C GLU A 325 13.88 -8.08 32.50
N ASP A 326 12.94 -8.08 33.45
CA ASP A 326 12.92 -9.05 34.55
C ASP A 326 12.63 -10.49 34.09
N ILE A 327 11.71 -10.66 33.13
CA ILE A 327 11.40 -11.98 32.57
C ILE A 327 12.62 -12.58 31.84
N SER A 328 13.42 -11.75 31.16
CA SER A 328 14.62 -12.20 30.45
C SER A 328 15.67 -12.85 31.36
N LYS A 329 15.63 -12.54 32.67
CA LYS A 329 16.51 -13.10 33.70
C LYS A 329 16.10 -14.52 34.12
N ILE A 330 14.91 -14.99 33.74
CA ILE A 330 14.41 -16.34 34.08
C ILE A 330 14.99 -17.38 33.10
N SER A 331 16.00 -18.14 33.53
CA SER A 331 16.54 -19.25 32.75
C SER A 331 15.63 -20.50 32.77
N CYS A 332 15.43 -21.12 31.60
CA CYS A 332 14.65 -22.35 31.42
C CYS A 332 15.37 -23.64 31.89
N ASP A 333 16.66 -23.52 32.21
CA ASP A 333 17.54 -24.64 32.58
C ASP A 333 17.71 -24.79 34.10
N LEU A 334 17.10 -23.90 34.90
CA LEU A 334 17.12 -23.97 36.37
C LEU A 334 16.39 -25.23 36.88
N ASP A 335 16.89 -25.77 37.98
CA ASP A 335 16.27 -26.92 38.65
C ASP A 335 15.06 -26.47 39.46
N PHE A 336 13.89 -27.03 39.11
CA PHE A 336 12.63 -26.78 39.80
C PHE A 336 12.68 -27.08 41.30
N ASN A 337 13.44 -28.10 41.72
CA ASN A 337 13.58 -28.44 43.14
C ASN A 337 14.36 -27.36 43.90
N VAL A 338 15.37 -26.76 43.26
CA VAL A 338 16.16 -25.67 43.86
C VAL A 338 15.30 -24.42 43.98
N ILE A 339 14.50 -24.10 42.96
CA ILE A 339 13.52 -22.99 43.02
C ILE A 339 12.56 -23.17 44.21
N ASN A 340 11.97 -24.36 44.37
CA ASN A 340 11.07 -24.63 45.50
C ASN A 340 11.80 -24.54 46.85
N THR A 341 13.03 -25.07 46.93
CA THR A 341 13.84 -24.99 48.15
C THR A 341 14.08 -23.54 48.57
N ILE A 342 14.46 -22.67 47.62
CA ILE A 342 14.67 -21.24 47.92
C ILE A 342 13.36 -20.56 48.31
N ASN A 343 12.25 -20.84 47.60
CA ASN A 343 10.93 -20.31 47.96
C ASN A 343 10.53 -20.69 49.39
N ASP A 344 10.75 -21.95 49.79
CA ASP A 344 10.47 -22.43 51.14
C ASP A 344 11.34 -21.71 52.17
N ILE A 345 12.64 -21.55 51.92
CA ILE A 345 13.55 -20.80 52.79
C ILE A 345 13.08 -19.35 52.96
N LEU A 346 12.75 -18.66 51.86
CA LEU A 346 12.30 -17.26 51.91
C LEU A 346 10.94 -17.11 52.60
N PHE A 347 10.07 -18.11 52.47
CA PHE A 347 8.80 -18.15 53.17
C PHE A 347 8.98 -18.37 54.68
N GLU A 348 9.80 -19.34 55.10
CA GLU A 348 10.09 -19.63 56.51
C GLU A 348 10.73 -18.45 57.24
N ASN A 349 11.52 -17.64 56.53
CA ASN A 349 12.15 -16.43 57.05
C ASN A 349 11.27 -15.18 56.94
N GLY A 350 10.01 -15.31 56.51
CA GLY A 350 9.03 -14.23 56.45
C GLY A 350 9.28 -13.18 55.35
N VAL A 351 10.16 -13.46 54.39
CA VAL A 351 10.41 -12.60 53.23
C VAL A 351 9.25 -12.70 52.25
N PHE A 352 8.80 -13.92 51.98
CA PHE A 352 7.58 -14.17 51.22
C PHE A 352 6.40 -14.46 52.13
N SER A 353 5.22 -14.12 51.65
CA SER A 353 3.97 -14.37 52.36
C SER A 353 2.89 -14.82 51.39
N TYR A 354 1.95 -15.61 51.90
CA TYR A 354 0.78 -16.00 51.13
C TYR A 354 -0.33 -14.97 51.26
N PHE A 355 -0.93 -14.64 50.13
CA PHE A 355 -2.09 -13.78 50.00
C PHE A 355 -3.26 -14.61 49.48
N TYR A 356 -4.47 -14.18 49.86
CA TYR A 356 -5.73 -14.82 49.46
C TYR A 356 -6.62 -13.78 48.77
N PRO A 357 -6.44 -13.55 47.46
CA PRO A 357 -7.14 -12.48 46.74
C PRO A 357 -8.68 -12.61 46.77
N ASP A 358 -9.17 -13.84 46.85
CA ASP A 358 -10.58 -14.24 46.87
C ASP A 358 -10.94 -15.07 48.11
N GLU A 359 -10.17 -14.90 49.20
CA GLU A 359 -10.30 -15.65 50.47
C GLU A 359 -9.99 -17.16 50.39
N ILE A 360 -9.75 -17.72 49.20
CA ILE A 360 -9.61 -19.17 48.99
C ILE A 360 -8.30 -19.50 48.26
N THR A 361 -7.98 -18.77 47.20
CA THR A 361 -6.84 -19.04 46.32
C THR A 361 -5.56 -18.54 46.95
N ARG A 362 -4.64 -19.46 47.24
CA ARG A 362 -3.36 -19.17 47.88
C ARG A 362 -2.33 -18.74 46.84
N VAL A 363 -1.81 -17.52 46.96
CA VAL A 363 -0.79 -16.96 46.06
C VAL A 363 0.42 -16.50 46.85
N LEU A 364 1.62 -16.93 46.46
CA LEU A 364 2.87 -16.46 47.05
C LEU A 364 3.17 -15.03 46.55
N GLY A 365 3.60 -14.14 47.43
CA GLY A 365 3.97 -12.78 47.06
C GLY A 365 5.09 -12.20 47.91
N PHE A 366 5.70 -11.15 47.36
CA PHE A 366 6.76 -10.38 47.97
C PHE A 366 6.27 -8.96 48.25
N ARG A 367 6.63 -8.39 49.41
CA ARG A 367 6.21 -7.02 49.81
C ARG A 367 7.21 -5.94 49.43
N GLY A 368 8.42 -6.30 49.00
CA GLY A 368 9.41 -5.31 48.55
C GLY A 368 9.04 -4.72 47.19
N ALA A 369 9.62 -3.57 46.87
CA ALA A 369 9.33 -2.83 45.64
C ALA A 369 10.28 -3.23 44.48
N SER A 370 11.45 -3.77 44.80
CA SER A 370 12.52 -4.04 43.83
C SER A 370 13.27 -5.34 44.13
N PHE A 371 14.04 -5.83 43.16
CA PHE A 371 14.96 -6.94 43.38
C PHE A 371 16.01 -6.60 44.46
N SER A 372 16.49 -5.35 44.52
CA SER A 372 17.45 -4.92 45.54
C SER A 372 16.89 -5.05 46.97
N ASP A 373 15.59 -4.87 47.16
CA ASP A 373 14.96 -5.12 48.48
C ASP A 373 15.03 -6.62 48.85
N LEU A 374 14.87 -7.50 47.86
CA LEU A 374 14.98 -8.94 48.06
C LEU A 374 16.43 -9.34 48.38
N GLU A 375 17.41 -8.79 47.65
CA GLU A 375 18.84 -9.05 47.88
C GLU A 375 19.26 -8.70 49.32
N VAL A 376 18.82 -7.55 49.85
CA VAL A 376 19.12 -7.14 51.23
C VAL A 376 18.55 -8.14 52.23
N LEU A 377 17.34 -8.64 52.01
CA LEU A 377 16.70 -9.63 52.88
C LEU A 377 17.38 -11.00 52.78
N ILE A 378 17.76 -11.43 51.58
CA ILE A 378 18.54 -12.65 51.35
C ILE A 378 19.88 -12.56 52.08
N GLN A 379 20.59 -11.44 51.95
CA GLN A 379 21.88 -11.24 52.59
C GLN A 379 21.77 -11.35 54.11
N LYS A 380 20.71 -10.79 54.71
CA LYS A 380 20.44 -10.95 56.14
C LYS A 380 20.21 -12.41 56.54
N ILE A 381 19.45 -13.18 55.75
CA ILE A 381 19.23 -14.61 56.00
C ILE A 381 20.55 -15.38 55.93
N ILE A 382 21.40 -15.07 54.95
CA ILE A 382 22.73 -15.69 54.80
C ILE A 382 23.59 -15.40 56.03
N GLU A 383 23.59 -14.16 56.53
CA GLU A 383 24.33 -13.78 57.75
C GLU A 383 23.84 -14.55 58.97
N ASP A 384 22.52 -14.60 59.22
CA ASP A 384 21.92 -15.33 60.33
C ASP A 384 22.25 -16.84 60.26
N LYS A 385 22.17 -17.45 59.07
CA LYS A 385 22.55 -18.85 58.86
C LYS A 385 24.04 -19.11 59.08
N ASN A 386 24.93 -18.18 58.69
CA ASN A 386 26.36 -18.30 58.94
C ASN A 386 26.70 -18.22 60.44
N ILE A 387 26.02 -17.35 61.19
CA ILE A 387 26.16 -17.28 62.66
C ILE A 387 25.78 -18.62 63.28
N PHE A 388 24.64 -19.19 62.88
CA PHE A 388 24.19 -20.49 63.36
C PHE A 388 25.18 -21.63 63.03
N ILE A 389 25.74 -21.65 61.81
CA ILE A 389 26.79 -22.61 61.44
C ILE A 389 28.00 -22.51 62.37
N ASN A 390 28.50 -21.31 62.62
CA ASN A 390 29.67 -21.09 63.46
C ASN A 390 29.43 -21.59 64.91
N GLU A 391 28.22 -21.38 65.45
CA GLU A 391 27.84 -21.90 66.76
C GLU A 391 27.81 -23.44 66.79
N ARG A 392 27.21 -24.07 65.77
CA ARG A 392 27.13 -25.54 65.67
C ARG A 392 28.49 -26.19 65.46
N GLU A 393 29.37 -25.57 64.67
CA GLU A 393 30.74 -26.04 64.49
C GLU A 393 31.55 -25.97 65.80
N CYS A 394 31.34 -24.93 66.63
CA CYS A 394 31.90 -24.86 67.98
C CYS A 394 31.39 -26.00 68.89
N GLU A 395 30.09 -26.29 68.86
CA GLU A 395 29.50 -27.40 69.65
C GLU A 395 30.04 -28.77 69.22
N ILE A 396 30.30 -28.98 67.92
CA ILE A 396 30.91 -30.20 67.39
C ILE A 396 32.32 -30.40 67.95
N LEU A 397 33.12 -29.33 68.05
CA LEU A 397 34.48 -29.39 68.59
C LEU A 397 34.51 -29.70 70.09
N GLN A 398 33.48 -29.30 70.84
CA GLN A 398 33.40 -29.47 72.29
C GLN A 398 32.69 -30.76 72.75
N SER A 399 32.00 -31.46 71.85
CA SER A 399 31.26 -32.69 72.19
C SER A 399 32.15 -33.94 72.12
N ASP A 400 31.84 -34.97 72.92
CA ASP A 400 32.50 -36.28 72.85
C ASP A 400 31.61 -37.36 72.19
N SER A 401 30.33 -37.05 71.94
CA SER A 401 29.38 -38.00 71.34
C SER A 401 29.52 -38.07 69.82
N ALA A 402 29.91 -39.24 69.30
CA ALA A 402 30.04 -39.46 67.86
C ALA A 402 28.71 -39.32 67.10
N GLU A 403 27.59 -39.74 67.72
CA GLU A 403 26.26 -39.65 67.12
C GLU A 403 25.79 -38.19 67.02
N PHE A 404 26.04 -37.39 68.08
CA PHE A 404 25.77 -35.95 68.06
C PHE A 404 26.58 -35.24 66.98
N LYS A 405 27.90 -35.48 66.92
CA LYS A 405 28.77 -34.87 65.90
C LYS A 405 28.29 -35.16 64.49
N LYS A 406 27.93 -36.41 64.21
CA LYS A 406 27.44 -36.81 62.88
C LYS A 406 26.17 -36.05 62.52
N ARG A 407 25.16 -36.07 63.39
CA ARG A 407 23.88 -35.39 63.16
C ARG A 407 24.05 -33.88 62.95
N THR A 408 24.88 -33.23 63.77
CA THR A 408 25.13 -31.79 63.67
C THR A 408 25.95 -31.43 62.43
N CYS A 409 26.92 -32.27 62.02
CA CYS A 409 27.63 -32.11 60.74
C CYS A 409 26.67 -32.18 59.54
N ASP A 410 25.77 -33.17 59.53
CA ASP A 410 24.79 -33.33 58.45
C ASP A 410 23.88 -32.10 58.36
N GLN A 411 23.46 -31.53 59.50
CA GLN A 411 22.71 -30.27 59.56
C GLN A 411 23.50 -29.08 59.02
N VAL A 412 24.76 -28.91 59.43
CA VAL A 412 25.63 -27.84 58.94
C VAL A 412 25.84 -27.93 57.43
N MET A 413 26.08 -29.14 56.90
CA MET A 413 26.23 -29.36 55.45
C MET A 413 24.95 -29.02 54.68
N SER A 414 23.78 -29.35 55.24
CA SER A 414 22.49 -28.95 54.66
C SER A 414 22.35 -27.42 54.56
N ILE A 415 22.63 -26.70 55.66
CA ILE A 415 22.50 -25.23 55.70
C ILE A 415 23.53 -24.56 54.78
N LYS A 416 24.75 -25.09 54.68
CA LYS A 416 25.76 -24.60 53.72
C LYS A 416 25.27 -24.69 52.27
N LYS A 417 24.59 -25.79 51.93
CA LYS A 417 23.99 -25.99 50.61
C LYS A 417 22.84 -25.00 50.35
N GLU A 418 22.00 -24.73 51.34
CA GLU A 418 20.95 -23.70 51.25
C GLU A 418 21.55 -22.30 51.01
N ILE A 419 22.65 -21.95 51.70
CA ILE A 419 23.36 -20.69 51.47
C ILE A 419 23.92 -20.62 50.05
N GLU A 420 24.46 -21.72 49.52
CA GLU A 420 24.95 -21.78 48.15
C GLU A 420 23.84 -21.46 47.13
N PHE A 421 22.65 -22.03 47.33
CA PHE A 421 21.47 -21.72 46.51
C PHE A 421 21.02 -20.26 46.63
N LEU A 422 21.04 -19.68 47.84
CA LEU A 422 20.68 -18.28 48.06
C LEU A 422 21.69 -17.28 47.48
N LYS A 423 22.95 -17.69 47.31
CA LYS A 423 24.00 -16.87 46.69
C LYS A 423 23.96 -16.88 45.17
N ASP A 424 23.24 -17.84 44.58
CA ASP A 424 23.11 -17.94 43.14
C ASP A 424 22.17 -16.86 42.61
N THR A 425 22.75 -15.90 41.89
CA THR A 425 22.03 -14.74 41.36
C THR A 425 20.99 -15.16 40.32
N ASP A 426 21.23 -16.22 39.54
CA ASP A 426 20.29 -16.66 38.50
C ASP A 426 19.00 -17.19 39.14
N TYR A 427 19.13 -17.98 40.21
CA TYR A 427 17.96 -18.48 40.95
C TYR A 427 17.21 -17.35 41.66
N THR A 428 17.92 -16.43 42.32
CA THR A 428 17.27 -15.37 43.10
C THR A 428 16.57 -14.34 42.21
N GLN A 429 17.15 -13.97 41.06
CA GLN A 429 16.50 -13.13 40.06
C GLN A 429 15.29 -13.82 39.44
N ALA A 430 15.40 -15.11 39.10
CA ALA A 430 14.28 -15.86 38.57
C ALA A 430 13.12 -15.93 39.57
N ILE A 431 13.41 -16.21 40.84
CA ILE A 431 12.40 -16.29 41.91
C ILE A 431 11.73 -14.94 42.14
N TYR A 432 12.49 -13.85 42.14
CA TYR A 432 11.92 -12.50 42.22
C TYR A 432 10.88 -12.28 41.11
N ALA A 433 11.25 -12.50 39.85
CA ALA A 433 10.37 -12.28 38.71
C ALA A 433 9.13 -13.22 38.76
N LEU A 434 9.33 -14.50 39.08
CA LEU A 434 8.24 -15.47 39.20
C LEU A 434 7.22 -15.06 40.27
N VAL A 435 7.69 -14.62 41.44
CA VAL A 435 6.81 -14.20 42.55
C VAL A 435 6.17 -12.84 42.28
N GLN A 436 6.94 -11.87 41.80
CA GLN A 436 6.45 -10.51 41.51
C GLN A 436 5.34 -10.50 40.46
N TYR A 437 5.52 -11.28 39.39
CA TYR A 437 4.56 -11.35 38.28
C TYR A 437 3.61 -12.55 38.37
N ARG A 438 3.71 -13.34 39.44
CA ARG A 438 2.89 -14.52 39.73
C ARG A 438 2.96 -15.60 38.64
N ILE A 439 4.10 -15.72 37.98
CA ILE A 439 4.31 -16.66 36.89
C ILE A 439 4.63 -18.05 37.45
N SER A 440 3.98 -19.08 36.90
CA SER A 440 4.36 -20.47 37.15
C SER A 440 5.60 -20.82 36.35
N TYR A 441 6.67 -21.25 37.02
CA TYR A 441 7.92 -21.65 36.35
C TYR A 441 7.70 -22.82 35.37
N ASP A 442 6.82 -23.76 35.72
CA ASP A 442 6.53 -24.92 34.86
C ASP A 442 5.84 -24.47 33.56
N SER A 443 4.83 -23.59 33.67
CA SER A 443 4.14 -23.01 32.51
C SER A 443 5.10 -22.19 31.63
N TYR A 444 5.94 -21.36 32.25
CA TYR A 444 6.96 -20.56 31.57
C TYR A 444 7.93 -21.45 30.79
N ARG A 445 8.51 -22.44 31.46
CA ARG A 445 9.46 -23.38 30.85
C ARG A 445 8.83 -24.17 29.71
N ASN A 446 7.60 -24.65 29.88
CA ASN A 446 6.88 -25.40 28.84
C ASN A 446 6.60 -24.53 27.59
N PHE A 447 6.25 -23.27 27.78
CA PHE A 447 6.02 -22.34 26.67
C PHE A 447 7.28 -22.14 25.82
N PHE A 448 8.42 -21.82 26.43
CA PHE A 448 9.67 -21.57 25.69
C PHE A 448 10.31 -22.85 25.12
N LYS A 449 10.12 -24.01 25.76
CA LYS A 449 10.53 -25.30 25.17
C LYS A 449 9.75 -25.62 23.91
N ASN A 450 8.44 -25.35 23.91
CA ASN A 450 7.61 -25.59 22.73
C ASN A 450 7.95 -24.64 21.58
N LEU A 451 8.32 -23.38 21.86
CA LEU A 451 8.80 -22.44 20.85
C LEU A 451 10.11 -22.89 20.18
N LYS A 452 11.05 -23.50 20.91
CA LYS A 452 12.31 -24.01 20.33
C LYS A 452 12.13 -25.26 19.44
N ASN A 453 10.98 -25.92 19.53
CA ASN A 453 10.66 -27.14 18.78
C ASN A 453 9.76 -26.88 17.55
N ILE A 454 9.38 -25.62 17.29
CA ILE A 454 8.60 -25.15 16.13
C ILE A 454 9.55 -24.37 15.23
#